data_AF-A0A4Q9B8F1-F1
#
_entry.id   AF-A0A4Q9B8F1-F1
#
_cell.length_a   1.000
_cell.length_b   1.000
_cell.length_c   1.000
_cell.angle_alpha   90.00
_cell.angle_beta   90.00
_cell.angle_gamma   90.00
#
_symmetry.space_group_name_H-M   'P 1'
#
loop_
_entity.id
_entity.type
_entity.pdbx_description
1 polymer ?
#
loop_
_entity_poly.entity_id
_entity_poly.type
_entity_poly.pdbx_seq_one_letter_code
_entity_poly.pdbx_strand_id
1 'polypeptide(L)'
;MSASAFLLRTRAPGPQEVILPLPQDLPGQRVWDLALSKRPLEAYAHRGNLLARFQLEPDEVLEARFRLEASPLRSAPPWRGLLLREPPEAWPGILAHRGHRVERALGFLLSGRPHAWFLVDGLPLDPLLFRELGENPARLLPLGVAPHPTLYLGGHEGQRLLLLRTPWPGEEVPQWEELRPLGPDPLPWARGLAFASLGLSALGFATGPWPYLPYLGLLALRQGRPLKELFLRSPRFALESLLFHAFALSVTTHPRPELGLGYLALFLWNRLRPASGAPRESPEEA
;
A
#
# COMPACT_ATOMS: atom_id res chain seq x y z
N MET A 1 -16.77 -10.30 0.53
CA MET A 1 -15.96 -9.56 1.53
C MET A 1 -16.79 -8.36 1.95
N SER A 2 -16.50 -7.66 3.05
CA SER A 2 -17.28 -6.46 3.36
C SER A 2 -16.77 -5.31 2.50
N ALA A 3 -17.68 -4.56 1.89
CA ALA A 3 -17.33 -3.32 1.24
C ALA A 3 -16.84 -2.29 2.27
N SER A 4 -15.82 -1.54 1.90
CA SER A 4 -15.22 -0.50 2.72
C SER A 4 -15.45 0.87 2.08
N ALA A 5 -15.77 1.86 2.90
CA ALA A 5 -15.92 3.24 2.43
C ALA A 5 -14.54 3.93 2.36
N PHE A 6 -14.32 4.66 1.28
CA PHE A 6 -13.08 5.38 1.01
C PHE A 6 -13.35 6.81 0.53
N LEU A 7 -12.33 7.64 0.69
CA LEU A 7 -12.25 9.02 0.22
C LEU A 7 -10.98 9.18 -0.61
N LEU A 8 -11.13 9.61 -1.86
CA LEU A 8 -10.04 10.20 -2.63
C LEU A 8 -10.04 11.71 -2.45
N ARG A 9 -8.84 12.28 -2.37
CA ARG A 9 -8.66 13.73 -2.18
C ARG A 9 -7.54 14.25 -3.07
N THR A 10 -7.75 15.44 -3.61
CA THR A 10 -6.71 16.24 -4.27
C THR A 10 -6.93 17.71 -3.95
N ARG A 11 -5.86 18.50 -3.93
CA ARG A 11 -5.89 19.96 -3.86
C ARG A 11 -5.37 20.55 -5.17
N ALA A 12 -6.05 21.58 -5.69
CA ALA A 12 -5.52 22.33 -6.82
C ALA A 12 -4.42 23.31 -6.36
N PRO A 13 -3.21 23.28 -6.95
CA PRO A 13 -2.14 24.24 -6.62
C PRO A 13 -2.42 25.66 -7.16
N GLY A 14 -3.43 25.83 -8.02
CA GLY A 14 -3.83 27.11 -8.62
C GLY A 14 -5.14 26.97 -9.39
N PRO A 15 -5.63 28.04 -10.03
CA PRO A 15 -6.86 27.98 -10.80
C PRO A 15 -6.58 27.21 -12.09
N GLN A 16 -7.16 26.02 -12.22
CA GLN A 16 -6.92 25.17 -13.38
C GLN A 16 -8.09 24.24 -13.66
N GLU A 17 -8.22 23.89 -14.93
CA GLU A 17 -9.04 22.77 -15.36
C GLU A 17 -8.26 21.48 -15.12
N VAL A 18 -8.82 20.56 -14.34
CA VAL A 18 -8.22 19.25 -14.07
C VAL A 18 -9.09 18.14 -14.61
N ILE A 19 -8.44 17.12 -15.17
CA ILE A 19 -9.08 15.87 -15.57
C ILE A 19 -8.63 14.80 -14.59
N LEU A 20 -9.55 14.14 -13.91
CA LEU A 20 -9.23 13.12 -12.91
C LEU A 20 -9.91 11.80 -13.22
N PRO A 21 -9.22 10.66 -13.05
CA PRO A 21 -9.84 9.35 -13.16
C PRO A 21 -10.77 9.09 -11.98
N LEU A 22 -12.01 8.67 -12.24
CA LEU A 22 -12.96 8.32 -11.20
C LEU A 22 -12.89 6.83 -10.84
N PRO A 23 -13.18 6.46 -9.58
CA PRO A 23 -13.40 5.08 -9.20
C PRO A 23 -14.47 4.42 -10.08
N GLN A 24 -14.20 3.20 -10.55
CA GLN A 24 -15.08 2.45 -11.46
C GLN A 24 -14.96 0.94 -11.25
N ASP A 25 -15.93 0.19 -11.76
CA ASP A 25 -15.92 -1.27 -11.78
C ASP A 25 -14.86 -1.81 -12.74
N LEU A 26 -14.01 -2.71 -12.24
CA LEU A 26 -12.91 -3.32 -12.98
C LEU A 26 -12.68 -4.76 -12.49
N PRO A 27 -11.96 -5.62 -13.21
CA PRO A 27 -11.61 -6.95 -12.70
C PRO A 27 -10.95 -6.88 -11.33
N GLY A 28 -11.52 -7.60 -10.34
CA GLY A 28 -11.04 -7.59 -8.96
C GLY A 28 -11.50 -6.40 -8.12
N GLN A 29 -12.37 -5.53 -8.64
CA GLN A 29 -12.81 -4.30 -7.98
C GLN A 29 -14.26 -3.96 -8.32
N ARG A 30 -15.08 -3.71 -7.31
CA ARG A 30 -16.43 -3.16 -7.46
C ARG A 30 -16.56 -1.85 -6.69
N VAL A 31 -17.18 -0.86 -7.34
CA VAL A 31 -17.34 0.50 -6.84
C VAL A 31 -18.80 0.90 -6.89
N TRP A 32 -19.29 1.52 -5.82
CA TRP A 32 -20.64 2.08 -5.77
C TRP A 32 -20.72 3.27 -4.82
N ASP A 33 -21.88 3.93 -4.79
CA ASP A 33 -22.13 5.14 -4.01
C ASP A 33 -21.09 6.24 -4.24
N LEU A 34 -20.63 6.41 -5.49
CA LEU A 34 -19.67 7.44 -5.86
C LEU A 34 -20.33 8.83 -5.73
N ALA A 35 -19.84 9.61 -4.77
CA ALA A 35 -20.28 10.98 -4.49
C ALA A 35 -19.08 11.94 -4.59
N LEU A 36 -19.23 12.98 -5.40
CA LEU A 36 -18.20 14.01 -5.61
C LEU A 36 -18.57 15.26 -4.80
N SER A 37 -17.58 15.90 -4.15
CA SER A 37 -17.82 17.17 -3.46
C SER A 37 -18.16 18.32 -4.40
N LYS A 38 -17.77 18.21 -5.67
CA LYS A 38 -18.06 19.16 -6.74
C LYS A 38 -18.64 18.43 -7.95
N ARG A 39 -19.64 19.05 -8.58
CA ARG A 39 -20.18 18.54 -9.84
C ARG A 39 -19.13 18.72 -10.95
N PRO A 40 -18.80 17.67 -11.72
CA PRO A 40 -17.89 17.82 -12.86
C PRO A 40 -18.54 18.66 -13.96
N LEU A 41 -17.72 19.39 -14.72
CA LEU A 41 -18.14 20.03 -15.97
C LEU A 41 -18.60 18.97 -16.97
N GLU A 42 -17.88 17.85 -16.99
CA GLU A 42 -18.12 16.74 -17.90
C GLU A 42 -17.58 15.44 -17.28
N ALA A 43 -18.26 14.33 -17.51
CA ALA A 43 -17.78 12.99 -17.19
C ALA A 43 -17.94 12.10 -18.42
N TYR A 44 -16.89 11.38 -18.79
CA TYR A 44 -16.84 10.61 -20.02
C TYR A 44 -15.95 9.37 -19.90
N ALA A 45 -16.21 8.37 -20.73
CA ALA A 45 -15.38 7.19 -20.84
C ALA A 45 -14.33 7.39 -21.94
N HIS A 46 -13.05 7.15 -21.64
CA HIS A 46 -11.96 7.22 -22.60
C HIS A 46 -11.00 6.05 -22.43
N ARG A 47 -10.83 5.23 -23.48
CA ARG A 47 -9.96 4.03 -23.47
C ARG A 47 -10.23 3.10 -22.27
N GLY A 48 -11.50 2.98 -21.86
CA GLY A 48 -11.89 2.17 -20.71
C GLY A 48 -11.61 2.81 -19.34
N ASN A 49 -11.26 4.09 -19.29
CA ASN A 49 -11.17 4.87 -18.06
C ASN A 49 -12.41 5.76 -17.93
N LEU A 50 -12.97 5.84 -16.73
CA LEU A 50 -13.96 6.87 -16.40
C LEU A 50 -13.22 8.13 -15.96
N LEU A 51 -13.33 9.20 -16.74
CA LEU A 51 -12.68 10.48 -16.47
C LEU A 51 -13.73 11.55 -16.16
N ALA A 52 -13.36 12.51 -15.32
CA ALA A 52 -14.18 13.68 -15.04
C ALA A 52 -13.34 14.96 -15.04
N ARG A 53 -13.96 16.01 -15.58
CA ARG A 53 -13.36 17.33 -15.80
C ARG A 53 -13.89 18.31 -14.79
N PHE A 54 -13.01 19.01 -14.09
CA PHE A 54 -13.36 19.94 -13.02
C PHE A 54 -12.68 21.28 -13.25
N GLN A 55 -13.42 22.37 -13.04
CA GLN A 55 -12.82 23.67 -12.81
C GLN A 55 -12.54 23.81 -11.32
N LEU A 56 -11.29 23.99 -10.91
CA LEU A 56 -10.91 24.17 -9.52
C LEU A 56 -10.34 25.57 -9.28
N GLU A 57 -10.75 26.17 -8.16
CA GLU A 57 -10.17 27.40 -7.64
C GLU A 57 -8.86 27.10 -6.87
N PRO A 58 -8.00 28.12 -6.64
CA PRO A 58 -6.78 27.94 -5.85
C PRO A 58 -7.09 27.35 -4.47
N ASP A 59 -6.31 26.35 -4.07
CA ASP A 59 -6.45 25.61 -2.80
C ASP A 59 -7.79 24.87 -2.60
N GLU A 60 -8.66 24.85 -3.62
CA GLU A 60 -9.91 24.10 -3.58
C GLU A 60 -9.62 22.60 -3.43
N VAL A 61 -10.34 21.98 -2.50
CA VAL A 61 -10.21 20.55 -2.21
C VAL A 61 -11.33 19.81 -2.92
N LEU A 62 -10.96 18.94 -3.84
CA LEU A 62 -11.88 18.00 -4.46
C LEU A 62 -11.84 16.67 -3.71
N GLU A 63 -13.02 16.15 -3.41
CA GLU A 63 -13.22 14.88 -2.71
C GLU A 63 -14.11 13.95 -3.53
N ALA A 64 -13.74 12.67 -3.60
CA ALA A 64 -14.59 11.61 -4.12
C ALA A 64 -14.77 10.52 -3.06
N ARG A 65 -16.00 10.34 -2.59
CA ARG A 65 -16.38 9.32 -1.61
C ARG A 65 -17.05 8.16 -2.33
N PHE A 66 -16.69 6.94 -1.97
CA PHE A 66 -17.23 5.74 -2.62
C PHE A 66 -17.10 4.53 -1.69
N ARG A 67 -17.84 3.48 -2.01
CA ARG A 67 -17.64 2.15 -1.43
C ARG A 67 -16.87 1.29 -2.42
N LEU A 68 -15.93 0.52 -1.89
CA LEU A 68 -15.07 -0.37 -2.64
C LEU A 68 -15.15 -1.78 -2.05
N GLU A 69 -15.44 -2.76 -2.88
CA GLU A 69 -15.10 -4.15 -2.63
C GLU A 69 -13.99 -4.57 -3.58
N ALA A 70 -12.79 -4.76 -3.02
CA ALA A 70 -11.65 -5.31 -3.73
C ALA A 70 -11.54 -6.81 -3.46
N SER A 71 -11.18 -7.58 -4.50
CA SER A 71 -11.04 -9.02 -4.44
C SER A 71 -9.77 -9.45 -5.17
N PRO A 72 -9.09 -10.53 -4.72
CA PRO A 72 -7.87 -10.98 -5.35
C PRO A 72 -8.16 -11.57 -6.73
N LEU A 73 -7.43 -11.12 -7.75
CA LEU A 73 -7.36 -11.83 -9.02
C LEU A 73 -6.36 -12.99 -8.89
N ARG A 74 -6.80 -14.17 -9.29
CA ARG A 74 -5.94 -15.37 -9.40
C ARG A 74 -6.00 -15.87 -10.82
N SER A 75 -4.95 -15.56 -11.57
CA SER A 75 -4.74 -16.11 -12.90
C SER A 75 -3.36 -16.78 -12.96
N ALA A 76 -3.22 -17.78 -13.82
CA ALA A 76 -1.93 -18.37 -14.15
C ALA A 76 -1.58 -17.90 -15.56
N PRO A 77 -0.96 -16.71 -15.72
CA PRO A 77 -0.68 -16.22 -17.06
C PRO A 77 0.34 -17.12 -17.76
N PRO A 78 0.22 -17.29 -19.08
CA PRO A 78 1.10 -18.18 -19.85
C PRO A 78 2.57 -17.73 -19.79
N TRP A 79 2.81 -16.43 -19.58
CA TRP A 79 4.14 -15.84 -19.49
C TRP A 79 4.80 -15.97 -18.10
N ARG A 80 4.12 -16.53 -17.08
CA ARG A 80 4.67 -16.61 -15.71
C ARG A 80 6.03 -17.32 -15.64
N GLY A 81 6.15 -18.48 -16.30
CA GLY A 81 7.37 -19.29 -16.28
C GLY A 81 8.55 -18.62 -16.98
N LEU A 82 8.26 -17.83 -18.01
CA LEU A 82 9.24 -17.02 -18.73
C LEU A 82 9.80 -15.92 -17.84
N LEU A 83 8.92 -15.11 -17.22
CA LEU A 83 9.35 -13.96 -16.42
C LEU A 83 10.19 -14.33 -15.21
N LEU A 84 9.93 -15.48 -14.58
CA LEU A 84 10.69 -15.94 -13.42
C LEU A 84 12.19 -16.18 -13.69
N ARG A 85 12.60 -16.21 -14.96
CA ARG A 85 14.00 -16.36 -15.38
C ARG A 85 14.68 -15.02 -15.68
N GLU A 86 13.92 -13.94 -15.68
CA GLU A 86 14.32 -12.62 -16.15
C GLU A 86 14.24 -11.61 -14.98
N PRO A 87 15.05 -10.54 -14.99
CA PRO A 87 14.97 -9.50 -13.97
C PRO A 87 13.59 -8.80 -14.01
N PRO A 88 12.94 -8.54 -12.84
CA PRO A 88 11.62 -7.93 -12.77
C PRO A 88 11.45 -6.65 -13.59
N GLU A 89 12.47 -5.81 -13.59
CA GLU A 89 12.49 -4.50 -14.26
C GLU A 89 12.29 -4.62 -15.77
N ALA A 90 12.74 -5.72 -16.37
CA ALA A 90 12.65 -5.96 -17.81
C ALA A 90 11.30 -6.56 -18.25
N TRP A 91 10.49 -7.09 -17.33
CA TRP A 91 9.28 -7.85 -17.67
C TRP A 91 8.31 -7.12 -18.60
N PRO A 92 7.96 -5.83 -18.39
CA PRO A 92 7.05 -5.13 -19.29
C PRO A 92 7.59 -5.06 -20.72
N GLY A 93 8.88 -4.74 -20.89
CA GLY A 93 9.53 -4.66 -22.19
C GLY A 93 9.64 -6.02 -22.89
N ILE A 94 9.97 -7.07 -22.14
CA ILE A 94 10.04 -8.45 -22.63
C ILE A 94 8.68 -8.91 -23.18
N LEU A 95 7.59 -8.57 -22.49
CA LEU A 95 6.24 -8.95 -22.90
C LEU A 95 5.74 -8.10 -24.07
N ALA A 96 6.03 -6.80 -24.07
CA ALA A 96 5.72 -5.92 -25.20
C ALA A 96 6.43 -6.40 -26.48
N HIS A 97 7.72 -6.78 -26.40
CA HIS A 97 8.46 -7.32 -27.54
C HIS A 97 7.89 -8.64 -28.06
N ARG A 98 7.24 -9.42 -27.18
CA ARG A 98 6.53 -10.66 -27.54
C ARG A 98 5.09 -10.43 -28.03
N GLY A 99 4.69 -9.18 -28.24
CA GLY A 99 3.40 -8.82 -28.82
C GLY A 99 2.24 -8.77 -27.81
N HIS A 100 2.51 -8.84 -26.50
CA HIS A 100 1.49 -8.66 -25.49
C HIS A 100 1.08 -7.18 -25.37
N ARG A 101 -0.20 -6.93 -25.06
CA ARG A 101 -0.66 -5.57 -24.78
C ARG A 101 -0.25 -5.18 -23.37
N VAL A 102 0.66 -4.22 -23.26
CA VAL A 102 1.16 -3.71 -21.97
C VAL A 102 0.62 -2.31 -21.71
N GLU A 103 -0.03 -2.14 -20.57
CA GLU A 103 -0.57 -0.88 -20.09
C GLU A 103 0.00 -0.56 -18.71
N ARG A 104 0.21 0.72 -18.41
CA ARG A 104 0.47 1.17 -17.04
C ARG A 104 -0.85 1.28 -16.30
N ALA A 105 -0.85 0.83 -15.06
CA ALA A 105 -1.98 0.87 -14.16
C ALA A 105 -1.63 1.78 -12.99
N LEU A 106 -2.47 2.77 -12.72
CA LEU A 106 -2.26 3.76 -11.67
C LEU A 106 -3.43 3.74 -10.70
N GLY A 107 -3.09 3.84 -9.43
CA GLY A 107 -4.06 3.89 -8.36
C GLY A 107 -3.38 3.84 -7.00
N PHE A 108 -3.95 3.06 -6.08
CA PHE A 108 -3.54 3.08 -4.68
C PHE A 108 -3.48 1.68 -4.10
N LEU A 109 -2.50 1.43 -3.22
CA LEU A 109 -2.67 0.40 -2.20
C LEU A 109 -3.68 0.91 -1.17
N LEU A 110 -4.52 0.03 -0.62
CA LEU A 110 -5.54 0.44 0.37
C LEU A 110 -4.95 0.92 1.71
N SER A 111 -3.61 0.94 1.84
CA SER A 111 -2.90 1.70 2.89
C SER A 111 -2.95 3.22 2.68
N GLY A 112 -3.44 3.68 1.53
CA GLY A 112 -3.47 5.09 1.14
C GLY A 112 -2.28 5.54 0.29
N ARG A 113 -1.33 4.65 -0.02
CA ARG A 113 -0.15 4.97 -0.83
C ARG A 113 -0.48 4.91 -2.32
N PRO A 114 -0.17 5.97 -3.10
CA PRO A 114 -0.14 5.88 -4.56
C PRO A 114 0.77 4.73 -4.99
N HIS A 115 0.35 3.99 -6.00
CA HIS A 115 1.10 2.86 -6.50
C HIS A 115 0.87 2.68 -8.00
N ALA A 116 1.92 2.25 -8.68
CA ALA A 116 1.91 2.00 -10.11
C ALA A 116 2.34 0.55 -10.39
N TRP A 117 1.62 -0.09 -11.30
CA TRP A 117 1.94 -1.44 -11.78
C TRP A 117 1.59 -1.55 -13.26
N PHE A 118 1.62 -2.75 -13.83
CA PHE A 118 1.31 -3.00 -15.24
C PHE A 118 0.08 -3.89 -15.38
N LEU A 119 -0.64 -3.73 -16.49
CA LEU A 119 -1.60 -4.71 -16.98
C LEU A 119 -1.06 -5.29 -18.28
N VAL A 120 -0.99 -6.61 -18.35
CA VAL A 120 -0.56 -7.37 -19.52
C VAL A 120 -1.76 -8.20 -19.97
N ASP A 121 -2.32 -7.88 -21.13
CA ASP A 121 -3.56 -8.48 -21.63
C ASP A 121 -4.70 -8.42 -20.58
N GLY A 122 -4.77 -7.32 -19.83
CA GLY A 122 -5.73 -7.12 -18.75
C GLY A 122 -5.39 -7.82 -17.42
N LEU A 123 -4.32 -8.61 -17.36
CA LEU A 123 -3.85 -9.26 -16.14
C LEU A 123 -2.80 -8.42 -15.43
N PRO A 124 -2.85 -8.30 -14.10
CA PRO A 124 -1.91 -7.47 -13.37
C PRO A 124 -0.51 -8.06 -13.27
N LEU A 125 0.49 -7.22 -13.48
CA LEU A 125 1.91 -7.52 -13.35
C LEU A 125 2.55 -6.42 -12.50
N ASP A 126 3.17 -6.78 -11.38
CA ASP A 126 3.80 -5.81 -10.48
C ASP A 126 5.24 -6.22 -10.14
N PRO A 127 6.21 -5.78 -10.97
CA PRO A 127 7.62 -6.08 -10.75
C PRO A 127 8.16 -5.48 -9.45
N LEU A 128 7.68 -4.29 -9.07
CA LEU A 128 8.16 -3.57 -7.90
C LEU A 128 7.75 -4.31 -6.63
N LEU A 129 6.46 -4.65 -6.46
CA LEU A 129 6.02 -5.44 -5.31
C LEU A 129 6.60 -6.85 -5.32
N PHE A 130 6.81 -7.46 -6.48
CA PHE A 130 7.51 -8.75 -6.56
C PHE A 130 8.91 -8.66 -5.92
N ARG A 131 9.70 -7.64 -6.31
CA ARG A 131 11.05 -7.42 -5.79
C ARG A 131 11.02 -7.07 -4.30
N GLU A 132 10.20 -6.09 -3.90
CA GLU A 132 10.08 -5.67 -2.49
C GLU A 132 9.70 -6.84 -1.56
N LEU A 133 8.82 -7.74 -2.00
CA LEU A 133 8.42 -8.91 -1.20
C LEU A 133 9.41 -10.06 -1.26
N GLY A 134 10.27 -10.10 -2.28
CA GLY A 134 11.43 -10.99 -2.32
C GLY A 134 12.45 -10.59 -1.26
N GLU A 135 12.71 -9.30 -1.12
CA GLU A 135 13.65 -8.74 -0.15
C GLU A 135 13.09 -8.71 1.27
N ASN A 136 11.84 -8.27 1.44
CA ASN A 136 11.16 -8.18 2.72
C ASN A 136 9.73 -8.72 2.62
N PRO A 137 9.53 -10.02 2.90
CA PRO A 137 8.20 -10.65 2.85
C PRO A 137 7.19 -10.04 3.85
N ALA A 138 7.62 -9.30 4.87
CA ALA A 138 6.76 -8.65 5.85
C ALA A 138 6.22 -7.28 5.38
N ARG A 139 6.62 -6.80 4.20
CA ARG A 139 6.30 -5.45 3.69
C ARG A 139 4.80 -5.12 3.68
N LEU A 140 3.95 -6.11 3.43
CA LEU A 140 2.48 -5.94 3.37
C LEU A 140 1.77 -6.41 4.65
N LEU A 141 2.51 -6.84 5.68
CA LEU A 141 1.93 -7.25 6.96
C LEU A 141 1.05 -6.14 7.59
N PRO A 142 1.39 -4.83 7.51
CA PRO A 142 0.52 -3.75 7.98
C PRO A 142 -0.87 -3.72 7.31
N LEU A 143 -0.98 -4.20 6.07
CA LEU A 143 -2.24 -4.34 5.33
C LEU A 143 -3.02 -5.60 5.71
N GLY A 144 -2.50 -6.43 6.62
CA GLY A 144 -3.07 -7.73 6.91
C GLY A 144 -2.87 -8.72 5.77
N VAL A 145 -1.73 -8.65 5.07
CA VAL A 145 -1.39 -9.58 3.98
C VAL A 145 0.06 -10.04 4.09
N ALA A 146 0.31 -11.34 3.87
CA ALA A 146 1.66 -11.89 3.70
C ALA A 146 1.73 -12.69 2.38
N PRO A 147 1.55 -12.03 1.22
CA PRO A 147 1.41 -12.74 -0.04
C PRO A 147 2.76 -13.28 -0.53
N HIS A 148 2.71 -14.35 -1.31
CA HIS A 148 3.87 -14.80 -2.07
C HIS A 148 4.16 -13.81 -3.22
N PRO A 149 5.42 -13.42 -3.48
CA PRO A 149 5.79 -12.50 -4.57
C PRO A 149 5.18 -12.92 -5.91
N THR A 150 5.12 -14.22 -6.20
CA THR A 150 4.54 -14.73 -7.45
C THR A 150 3.06 -14.44 -7.63
N LEU A 151 2.32 -13.99 -6.60
CA LEU A 151 0.95 -13.50 -6.78
C LEU A 151 0.90 -12.25 -7.65
N TYR A 152 2.00 -11.49 -7.75
CA TYR A 152 2.13 -10.30 -8.58
C TYR A 152 2.52 -10.58 -10.04
N LEU A 153 2.45 -11.86 -10.44
CA LEU A 153 2.64 -12.34 -11.81
C LEU A 153 1.29 -12.79 -12.38
N GLY A 154 0.39 -11.85 -12.65
CA GLY A 154 -0.97 -12.11 -13.18
C GLY A 154 -2.09 -11.99 -12.14
N GLY A 155 -1.77 -11.71 -10.88
CA GLY A 155 -2.75 -11.60 -9.79
C GLY A 155 -2.49 -10.45 -8.82
N HIS A 156 -3.15 -10.51 -7.67
CA HIS A 156 -2.87 -9.69 -6.48
C HIS A 156 -3.65 -10.18 -5.25
N GLU A 157 -3.41 -9.51 -4.14
CA GLU A 157 -3.96 -9.77 -2.82
C GLU A 157 -5.33 -9.15 -2.52
N GLY A 158 -5.90 -8.39 -3.47
CA GLY A 158 -7.17 -7.68 -3.26
C GLY A 158 -7.07 -6.46 -2.34
N GLN A 159 -5.89 -5.85 -2.17
CA GLN A 159 -5.67 -4.66 -1.33
C GLN A 159 -5.20 -3.46 -2.16
N ARG A 160 -5.83 -3.25 -3.33
CA ARG A 160 -5.56 -2.11 -4.20
C ARG A 160 -6.82 -1.58 -4.90
N LEU A 161 -6.73 -0.33 -5.29
CA LEU A 161 -7.69 0.42 -6.09
C LEU A 161 -7.04 0.77 -7.42
N LEU A 162 -7.63 0.35 -8.54
CA LEU A 162 -7.24 0.77 -9.89
C LEU A 162 -8.11 1.96 -10.32
N LEU A 163 -7.46 3.05 -10.74
CA LEU A 163 -8.13 4.28 -11.20
C LEU A 163 -7.93 4.51 -12.69
N LEU A 164 -6.69 4.38 -13.17
CA LEU A 164 -6.35 4.70 -14.56
C LEU A 164 -5.50 3.62 -15.21
N ARG A 165 -5.75 3.40 -16.50
CA ARG A 165 -4.94 2.60 -17.41
C ARG A 165 -4.43 3.49 -18.54
N THR A 166 -3.13 3.51 -18.79
CA THR A 166 -2.53 4.23 -19.92
C THR A 166 -1.64 3.32 -20.76
N PRO A 167 -1.49 3.60 -22.07
CA PRO A 167 -0.52 2.87 -22.89
C PRO A 167 0.91 3.01 -22.34
N TRP A 168 1.68 1.92 -22.37
CA TRP A 168 3.12 1.98 -22.09
C TRP A 168 3.90 2.14 -23.42
N PRO A 169 4.99 2.94 -23.51
CA PRO A 169 5.62 3.77 -22.48
C PRO A 169 5.27 5.26 -22.66
N GLY A 170 4.13 5.75 -22.13
CA GLY A 170 3.81 7.19 -22.27
C GLY A 170 2.66 7.70 -21.42
N GLU A 171 2.62 9.04 -21.31
CA GLU A 171 1.70 9.94 -20.59
C GLU A 171 2.09 10.25 -19.11
N GLU A 172 2.31 11.54 -18.84
CA GLU A 172 2.13 12.12 -17.51
C GLU A 172 0.66 12.06 -17.16
N VAL A 173 0.36 11.66 -15.94
CA VAL A 173 -1.01 11.33 -15.55
C VAL A 173 -1.45 12.25 -14.41
N PRO A 174 -2.64 12.87 -14.51
CA PRO A 174 -3.24 13.56 -13.38
C PRO A 174 -3.63 12.56 -12.28
N GLN A 175 -3.17 12.82 -11.06
CA GLN A 175 -3.34 11.90 -9.92
C GLN A 175 -4.15 12.54 -8.82
N TRP A 176 -5.04 11.74 -8.23
CA TRP A 176 -5.44 11.99 -6.85
C TRP A 176 -4.22 11.90 -5.96
N GLU A 177 -4.17 12.74 -4.93
CA GLU A 177 -3.02 12.80 -4.02
C GLU A 177 -3.12 11.75 -2.91
N GLU A 178 -4.34 11.44 -2.49
CA GLU A 178 -4.55 10.66 -1.28
C GLU A 178 -5.79 9.77 -1.37
N LEU A 179 -5.66 8.55 -0.82
CA LEU A 179 -6.76 7.63 -0.53
C LEU A 179 -6.86 7.41 0.99
N ARG A 180 -8.01 7.70 1.58
CA ARG A 180 -8.30 7.48 3.01
C ARG A 180 -9.44 6.50 3.20
N PRO A 181 -9.30 5.48 4.08
CA PRO A 181 -10.46 4.72 4.56
C PRO A 181 -11.34 5.61 5.45
N LEU A 182 -12.66 5.52 5.28
CA LEU A 182 -13.65 6.28 6.08
C LEU A 182 -14.22 5.48 7.26
N GLY A 183 -13.94 4.17 7.33
CA GLY A 183 -14.37 3.33 8.45
C GLY A 183 -13.60 3.64 9.74
N PRO A 184 -14.20 3.40 10.93
CA PRO A 184 -13.48 3.54 12.19
C PRO A 184 -12.32 2.54 12.24
N ASP A 185 -11.10 3.04 12.38
CA ASP A 185 -9.92 2.23 12.68
C ASP A 185 -9.42 2.54 14.10
N PRO A 186 -9.61 1.64 15.08
CA PRO A 186 -9.09 1.85 16.44
C PRO A 186 -7.57 1.61 16.54
N LEU A 187 -6.95 0.98 15.53
CA LEU A 187 -5.54 0.59 15.60
C LEU A 187 -4.58 1.78 15.73
N PRO A 188 -4.73 2.90 14.98
CA PRO A 188 -3.88 4.09 15.16
C PRO A 188 -3.94 4.67 16.57
N TRP A 189 -5.13 4.74 17.18
CA TRP A 189 -5.32 5.24 18.54
C TRP A 189 -4.71 4.29 19.58
N ALA A 190 -5.01 2.99 19.48
CA ALA A 190 -4.44 1.97 20.35
C ALA A 190 -2.90 1.94 20.25
N ARG A 191 -2.37 2.09 19.04
CA ARG A 191 -0.93 2.24 18.79
C ARG A 191 -0.38 3.47 19.50
N GLY A 192 -1.02 4.63 19.36
CA GLY A 192 -0.59 5.86 20.03
C GLY A 192 -0.49 5.69 21.55
N LEU A 193 -1.52 5.12 22.17
CA LEU A 193 -1.53 4.82 23.60
C LEU A 193 -0.45 3.82 24.00
N ALA A 194 -0.29 2.73 23.26
CA ALA A 194 0.70 1.69 23.51
C ALA A 194 2.15 2.22 23.42
N PHE A 195 2.43 3.08 22.44
CA PHE A 195 3.75 3.69 22.30
C PHE A 195 4.01 4.80 23.33
N ALA A 196 2.99 5.57 23.69
CA ALA A 196 3.10 6.55 24.78
C ALA A 196 3.39 5.86 26.12
N SER A 197 2.68 4.77 26.43
CA SER A 197 2.92 3.99 27.65
C SER A 197 4.31 3.33 27.65
N LEU A 198 4.75 2.83 26.49
CA LEU A 198 6.10 2.28 26.33
C LEU A 198 7.17 3.35 26.56
N GLY A 199 6.96 4.57 26.04
CA GLY A 199 7.86 5.70 26.27
C GLY A 199 7.95 6.08 27.75
N LEU A 200 6.81 6.18 28.44
CA LEU A 200 6.77 6.42 29.89
C LEU A 200 7.47 5.30 30.68
N SER A 201 7.25 4.03 30.30
CA SER A 201 7.94 2.88 30.90
C SER A 201 9.45 2.90 30.67
N ALA A 202 9.89 3.31 29.48
CA ALA A 202 11.31 3.48 29.20
C ALA A 202 11.95 4.61 30.01
N LEU A 203 11.17 5.60 30.46
CA LEU A 203 11.61 6.65 31.39
C LEU A 203 11.52 6.26 32.87
N GLY A 204 11.12 5.02 33.18
CA GLY A 204 11.03 4.49 34.54
C GLY A 204 9.63 4.56 35.18
N PHE A 205 8.62 5.07 34.49
CA PHE A 205 7.24 5.09 35.01
C PHE A 205 6.54 3.76 34.75
N ALA A 206 6.17 3.03 35.79
CA ALA A 206 5.48 1.75 35.67
C ALA A 206 4.04 1.92 35.14
N THR A 207 3.85 1.87 33.81
CA THR A 207 2.50 1.94 33.21
C THR A 207 1.79 0.59 33.22
N GLY A 208 2.51 -0.50 33.45
CA GLY A 208 2.01 -1.87 33.29
C GLY A 208 1.72 -2.22 31.82
N PRO A 209 1.34 -3.49 31.55
CA PRO A 209 1.10 -3.98 30.18
C PRO A 209 -0.27 -3.53 29.62
N TRP A 210 -1.19 -3.07 30.48
CA TRP A 210 -2.59 -2.83 30.13
C TRP A 210 -2.81 -1.86 28.97
N PRO A 211 -2.06 -0.76 28.80
CA PRO A 211 -2.22 0.11 27.63
C PRO A 211 -1.73 -0.53 26.32
N TYR A 212 -0.83 -1.51 26.40
CA TYR A 212 -0.22 -2.18 25.25
C TYR A 212 -1.04 -3.40 24.77
N LEU A 213 -1.72 -4.09 25.69
CA LEU A 213 -2.50 -5.30 25.37
C LEU A 213 -3.64 -5.10 24.35
N PRO A 214 -4.47 -4.04 24.41
CA PRO A 214 -5.49 -3.79 23.40
C PRO A 214 -4.91 -3.60 22.00
N TYR A 215 -3.77 -2.92 21.89
CA TYR A 215 -3.04 -2.75 20.63
C TYR A 215 -2.59 -4.10 20.07
N LEU A 216 -2.03 -4.98 20.90
CA LEU A 216 -1.66 -6.34 20.50
C LEU A 216 -2.87 -7.18 20.06
N GLY A 217 -4.00 -7.07 20.77
CA GLY A 217 -5.24 -7.74 20.38
C GLY A 217 -5.72 -7.30 18.98
N LEU A 218 -5.73 -5.99 18.72
CA LEU A 218 -6.10 -5.45 17.40
C LEU A 218 -5.11 -5.86 16.31
N LEU A 219 -3.80 -5.87 16.60
CA LEU A 219 -2.80 -6.39 15.68
C LEU A 219 -3.01 -7.87 15.38
N ALA A 220 -3.28 -8.70 16.39
CA ALA A 220 -3.53 -10.12 16.21
C ALA A 220 -4.77 -10.37 15.34
N LEU A 221 -5.83 -9.59 15.51
CA LEU A 221 -7.03 -9.68 14.66
C LEU A 221 -6.74 -9.30 13.20
N ARG A 222 -5.96 -8.23 12.97
CA ARG A 222 -5.65 -7.74 11.61
C ARG A 222 -4.58 -8.56 10.91
N GLN A 223 -3.56 -8.99 11.63
CA GLN A 223 -2.31 -9.50 11.08
C GLN A 223 -2.01 -10.93 11.50
N GLY A 224 -2.77 -11.55 12.41
CA GLY A 224 -2.42 -12.85 12.99
C GLY A 224 -2.30 -13.97 11.95
N ARG A 225 -3.27 -14.08 11.03
CA ARG A 225 -3.19 -15.06 9.93
C ARG A 225 -2.02 -14.76 8.96
N PRO A 226 -1.88 -13.54 8.42
CA PRO A 226 -0.71 -13.14 7.65
C PRO A 226 0.63 -13.39 8.36
N LEU A 227 0.71 -13.12 9.66
CA LEU A 227 1.91 -13.33 10.47
C LEU A 227 2.22 -14.81 10.60
N LYS A 228 1.21 -15.67 10.77
CA LYS A 228 1.37 -17.12 10.73
C LYS A 228 1.88 -17.59 9.37
N GLU A 229 1.29 -17.11 8.28
CA GLU A 229 1.72 -17.43 6.91
C GLU A 229 3.18 -16.99 6.66
N LEU A 230 3.53 -15.80 7.12
CA LEU A 230 4.90 -15.28 7.09
C LEU A 230 5.85 -16.14 7.93
N PHE A 231 5.46 -16.54 9.14
CA PHE A 231 6.29 -17.37 10.03
C PHE A 231 6.62 -18.73 9.40
N LEU A 232 5.64 -19.38 8.78
CA LEU A 232 5.82 -20.67 8.11
C LEU A 232 6.78 -20.59 6.92
N ARG A 233 6.86 -19.43 6.26
CA ARG A 233 7.69 -19.24 5.06
C ARG A 233 9.05 -18.63 5.35
N SER A 234 9.10 -17.67 6.26
CA SER A 234 10.26 -16.82 6.52
C SER A 234 10.29 -16.47 8.02
N PRO A 235 10.61 -17.45 8.88
CA PRO A 235 10.49 -17.31 10.33
C PRO A 235 11.31 -16.13 10.87
N ARG A 236 12.47 -15.84 10.27
CA ARG A 236 13.31 -14.70 10.63
C ARG A 236 12.54 -13.37 10.64
N PHE A 237 11.76 -13.08 9.59
CA PHE A 237 11.02 -11.81 9.47
C PHE A 237 9.81 -11.76 10.42
N ALA A 238 9.15 -12.89 10.65
CA ALA A 238 8.06 -12.96 11.63
C ALA A 238 8.58 -12.80 13.07
N LEU A 239 9.70 -13.46 13.40
CA LEU A 239 10.32 -13.41 14.72
C LEU A 239 10.78 -12.01 15.09
N GLU A 240 11.32 -11.23 14.15
CA GLU A 240 11.72 -9.84 14.42
C GLU A 240 10.55 -9.01 14.97
N SER A 241 9.38 -9.08 14.32
CA SER A 241 8.18 -8.39 14.78
C SER A 241 7.68 -8.91 16.13
N LEU A 242 7.71 -10.23 16.35
CA LEU A 242 7.30 -10.85 17.61
C LEU A 242 8.23 -10.48 18.77
N LEU A 243 9.54 -10.49 18.54
CA LEU A 243 10.55 -10.12 19.53
C LEU A 243 10.44 -8.64 19.90
N PHE A 244 10.14 -7.76 18.95
CA PHE A 244 9.84 -6.35 19.23
C PHE A 244 8.68 -6.21 20.22
N HIS A 245 7.57 -6.92 19.99
CA HIS A 245 6.40 -6.85 20.87
C HIS A 245 6.64 -7.51 22.24
N ALA A 246 7.37 -8.63 22.27
CA ALA A 246 7.78 -9.27 23.53
C ALA A 246 8.68 -8.35 24.35
N PHE A 247 9.63 -7.68 23.71
CA PHE A 247 10.49 -6.69 24.35
C PHE A 247 9.66 -5.51 24.89
N ALA A 248 8.77 -4.94 24.08
CA ALA A 248 7.91 -3.84 24.51
C ALA A 248 7.07 -4.21 25.76
N LEU A 249 6.48 -5.41 25.78
CA LEU A 249 5.78 -5.93 26.96
C LEU A 249 6.71 -6.05 28.18
N SER A 250 7.93 -6.56 27.99
CA SER A 250 8.91 -6.67 29.08
C SER A 250 9.24 -5.31 29.71
N VAL A 251 9.41 -4.27 28.89
CA VAL A 251 9.68 -2.90 29.38
C VAL A 251 8.49 -2.35 30.16
N THR A 252 7.26 -2.65 29.76
CA THR A 252 6.06 -2.19 30.47
C THR A 252 5.79 -2.90 31.80
N THR A 253 6.31 -4.12 31.98
CA THR A 253 6.13 -4.93 33.20
C THR A 253 7.29 -4.74 34.19
N HIS A 254 8.50 -4.58 33.67
CA HIS A 254 9.73 -4.40 34.45
C HIS A 254 10.56 -3.28 33.83
N PRO A 255 10.24 -2.01 34.13
CA PRO A 255 10.93 -0.88 33.53
C PRO A 255 12.42 -0.90 33.91
N ARG A 256 13.28 -1.03 32.90
CA ARG A 256 14.74 -0.92 32.98
C ARG A 256 15.18 0.18 32.01
N PRO A 257 15.28 1.44 32.46
CA PRO A 257 15.50 2.59 31.57
C PRO A 257 16.70 2.44 30.65
N GLU A 258 17.77 1.81 31.14
CA GLU A 258 19.02 1.61 30.39
C GLU A 258 18.80 0.72 29.15
N LEU A 259 18.04 -0.38 29.31
CA LEU A 259 17.73 -1.31 28.23
C LEU A 259 16.62 -0.77 27.32
N GLY A 260 15.62 -0.11 27.90
CA GLY A 260 14.51 0.49 27.17
C GLY A 260 14.98 1.59 26.21
N LEU A 261 15.79 2.53 26.70
CA LEU A 261 16.34 3.62 25.90
C LEU A 261 17.36 3.13 24.86
N GLY A 262 18.22 2.18 25.22
CA GLY A 262 19.16 1.58 24.27
C GLY A 262 18.45 0.90 23.10
N TYR A 263 17.37 0.14 23.38
CA TYR A 263 16.56 -0.48 22.33
C TYR A 263 15.82 0.55 21.47
N LEU A 264 15.21 1.57 22.07
CA LEU A 264 14.53 2.63 21.33
C LEU A 264 15.50 3.38 20.40
N ALA A 265 16.71 3.65 20.87
CA ALA A 265 17.76 4.26 20.05
C ALA A 265 18.13 3.36 18.85
N LEU A 266 18.35 2.06 19.07
CA LEU A 266 18.63 1.09 18.00
C LEU A 266 17.47 0.95 17.00
N PHE A 267 16.23 0.92 17.50
CA PHE A 267 15.04 0.85 16.67
C PHE A 267 14.88 2.08 15.79
N LEU A 268 15.03 3.29 16.37
CA LEU A 268 14.99 4.54 15.63
C LEU A 268 16.14 4.64 14.63
N TRP A 269 17.35 4.23 15.02
CA TRP A 269 18.51 4.18 14.14
C TRP A 269 18.26 3.28 12.91
N ASN A 270 17.77 2.06 13.13
CA ASN A 270 17.44 1.14 12.03
C ASN A 270 16.32 1.65 11.13
N ARG A 271 15.38 2.43 11.67
CA ARG A 271 14.24 2.97 10.91
C ARG A 271 14.56 4.26 10.15
N LEU A 272 15.53 5.04 10.65
CA LEU A 272 16.02 6.26 10.00
C LEU A 272 17.16 5.98 9.02
N ARG A 273 17.75 4.78 9.05
CA ARG A 273 18.77 4.38 8.08
C ARG A 273 18.15 4.38 6.69
N PRO A 274 18.72 5.12 5.71
CA PRO A 274 18.21 5.09 4.35
C PRO A 274 18.27 3.66 3.82
N ALA A 275 17.16 3.19 3.25
CA ALA A 275 17.12 1.90 2.59
C ALA A 275 18.19 1.88 1.51
N SER A 276 19.19 1.02 1.67
CA SER A 276 20.25 0.82 0.68
C SER A 276 19.66 0.08 -0.51
N GLY A 277 18.98 0.81 -1.40
CA GLY A 277 18.24 0.21 -2.51
C GLY A 277 17.52 1.17 -3.46
N ALA A 278 17.80 2.48 -3.40
CA ALA A 278 17.52 3.34 -4.54
C ALA A 278 18.66 3.12 -5.55
N PRO A 279 18.39 2.78 -6.82
CA PRO A 279 19.39 2.97 -7.85
C PRO A 279 19.78 4.46 -7.80
N ARG A 280 21.09 4.72 -7.66
CA ARG A 280 21.62 6.03 -8.06
C ARG A 280 21.13 6.26 -9.48
N GLU A 281 20.45 7.38 -9.71
CA GLU A 281 20.31 7.93 -11.05
C GLU A 281 21.68 7.83 -11.72
N SER A 282 21.75 7.08 -12.82
CA SER A 282 22.89 7.15 -13.71
C SER A 282 22.98 8.60 -14.16
N PRO A 283 24.14 9.27 -14.05
CA PRO A 283 24.33 10.51 -14.77
C PRO A 283 24.34 10.14 -16.26
N GLU A 284 23.21 10.38 -16.94
CA GLU A 284 23.22 10.54 -18.38
C GLU A 284 24.08 11.76 -18.70
N GLU A 285 25.27 11.47 -19.24
CA GLU A 285 25.79 12.05 -20.48
C GLU A 285 25.38 13.50 -20.77
N ALA A 286 26.31 14.41 -20.49
CA ALA A 286 26.59 15.57 -21.31
C ALA A 286 28.07 15.50 -21.75
#